data_AF-A0A833E7C3-F1
#
_entry.id   AF-A0A833E7C3-F1
#
_cell.length_a   1.000
_cell.length_b   1.000
_cell.length_c   1.000
_cell.angle_alpha   90.00
_cell.angle_beta   90.00
_cell.angle_gamma   90.00
#
_symmetry.space_group_name_H-M   'P 1'
#
loop_
_entity.id
_entity.type
_entity.pdbx_description
1 polymer ?
#
loop_
_entity_poly.entity_id
_entity_poly.type
_entity_poly.pdbx_seq_one_letter_code
_entity_poly.pdbx_strand_id
1 'polypeptide(L)'
;RFGIEFKPFSITTALVIFANNVFKSLLSIVLGVTVVVPLLMLYVNGYIIGLLFRALPLWRVLIGILPHGILELPAFIASTALGLNIGFTLIAKLALKRDYSIRREYRYALGKFKVIAVLLFIAAFIETYVTPLVVPYTSS
;
A
#
# COMPACT_ATOMS: atom_id res chain seq x y z
N ARG A 1 -12.37 3.53 7.39
CA ARG A 1 -12.66 2.18 6.85
C ARG A 1 -14.16 2.16 6.55
N PHE A 2 -14.58 2.03 5.28
CA PHE A 2 -15.99 2.05 4.87
C PHE A 2 -16.71 0.84 5.46
N GLY A 3 -17.75 1.05 6.28
CA GLY A 3 -18.94 0.22 6.55
C GLY A 3 -18.88 -1.32 6.69
N ILE A 4 -17.71 -1.95 6.59
CA ILE A 4 -17.53 -3.40 6.60
C ILE A 4 -17.05 -3.77 8.00
N GLU A 5 -17.89 -4.53 8.70
CA GLU A 5 -17.57 -5.11 10.00
C GLU A 5 -16.39 -6.08 9.84
N PHE A 6 -15.26 -5.77 10.49
CA PHE A 6 -14.08 -6.63 10.46
C PHE A 6 -14.41 -7.92 11.21
N LYS A 7 -14.49 -9.04 10.47
CA LYS A 7 -14.69 -10.36 11.04
C LYS A 7 -13.35 -11.08 11.05
N PRO A 8 -12.70 -11.25 12.21
CA PRO A 8 -11.44 -11.99 12.27
C PRO A 8 -11.66 -13.41 11.75
N PHE A 9 -10.62 -14.00 11.16
CA PHE A 9 -10.65 -15.35 10.60
C PHE A 9 -11.62 -15.55 9.42
N SER A 10 -12.06 -14.48 8.75
CA SER A 10 -12.93 -14.57 7.58
C SER A 10 -12.18 -14.37 6.26
N ILE A 11 -12.36 -15.30 5.31
CA ILE A 11 -11.76 -15.16 3.97
C ILE A 11 -12.28 -13.93 3.23
N THR A 12 -13.53 -13.52 3.49
CA THR A 12 -14.10 -12.31 2.87
C THR A 12 -13.39 -11.06 3.36
N THR A 13 -13.01 -11.01 4.65
CA THR A 13 -12.26 -9.90 5.22
C THR A 13 -10.85 -9.83 4.62
N ALA A 14 -10.17 -10.97 4.49
CA ALA A 14 -8.86 -11.04 3.83
C ALA A 14 -8.91 -10.54 2.38
N LEU A 15 -9.92 -10.96 1.60
CA LEU A 15 -10.09 -10.52 0.21
C LEU A 15 -10.40 -9.02 0.10
N VAL A 16 -11.20 -8.45 1.01
CA VAL A 16 -11.49 -7.02 1.04
C VAL A 16 -10.24 -6.20 1.36
N ILE A 17 -9.46 -6.62 2.35
CA ILE A 17 -8.18 -5.96 2.71
C ILE A 17 -7.21 -6.02 1.54
N PHE A 18 -7.03 -7.21 0.96
CA PHE A 18 -6.21 -7.42 -0.22
C PHE A 18 -6.63 -6.52 -1.38
N ALA A 19 -7.92 -6.54 -1.75
CA ALA A 19 -8.43 -5.74 -2.86
C ALA A 19 -8.23 -4.24 -2.63
N ASN A 20 -8.44 -3.75 -1.41
CA ASN A 20 -8.22 -2.35 -1.06
C ASN A 20 -6.74 -1.94 -1.20
N ASN A 21 -5.81 -2.77 -0.71
CA ASN A 21 -4.39 -2.48 -0.78
C ASN A 21 -3.83 -2.61 -2.21
N VAL A 22 -4.32 -3.58 -2.98
CA VAL A 22 -4.04 -3.70 -4.42
C VAL A 22 -4.56 -2.49 -5.16
N PHE A 23 -5.79 -2.06 -4.89
CA PHE A 23 -6.39 -0.89 -5.54
C PHE A 23 -5.58 0.38 -5.26
N LYS A 24 -5.25 0.68 -4.00
CA LYS A 24 -4.41 1.84 -3.64
C LYS A 24 -3.04 1.79 -4.32
N SER A 25 -2.40 0.63 -4.31
CA SER A 25 -1.07 0.44 -4.92
C SER A 25 -1.13 0.64 -6.43
N LEU A 26 -2.11 0.04 -7.10
CA LEU A 26 -2.32 0.19 -8.54
C LEU A 26 -2.67 1.64 -8.90
N LEU A 27 -3.52 2.28 -8.11
CA LEU A 27 -3.89 3.69 -8.30
C LEU A 27 -2.67 4.60 -8.18
N SER A 28 -1.76 4.31 -7.25
CA SER A 28 -0.47 5.01 -7.12
C SER A 28 0.40 4.89 -8.39
N ILE A 29 0.42 3.71 -9.04
CA ILE A 29 1.13 3.52 -10.31
C ILE A 29 0.41 4.24 -11.46
N VAL A 30 -0.89 4.00 -11.62
CA VAL A 30 -1.69 4.48 -12.75
C VAL A 30 -1.71 6.01 -12.77
N LEU A 31 -1.98 6.63 -11.62
CA LEU A 31 -1.97 8.08 -11.44
C LEU A 31 -0.57 8.65 -11.19
N GLY A 32 0.48 7.83 -11.33
CA GLY A 32 1.88 8.20 -11.23
C GLY A 32 2.28 9.39 -12.10
N VAL A 33 1.63 9.52 -13.26
CA VAL A 33 1.76 10.66 -14.19
C VAL A 33 1.57 12.03 -13.51
N THR A 34 0.78 12.10 -12.45
CA THR A 34 0.49 13.34 -11.73
C THR A 34 1.57 13.71 -10.73
N VAL A 35 2.43 12.77 -10.30
CA VAL A 35 3.39 12.86 -9.17
C VAL A 35 2.73 13.14 -7.81
N VAL A 36 1.81 14.10 -7.74
CA VAL A 36 1.06 14.51 -6.56
C VAL A 36 0.24 13.37 -5.97
N VAL A 37 -0.47 12.57 -6.78
CA VAL A 37 -1.30 11.47 -6.25
C VAL A 37 -0.47 10.41 -5.53
N PRO A 38 0.63 9.87 -6.11
CA PRO A 38 1.52 8.96 -5.40
C PRO A 38 2.03 9.54 -4.07
N LEU A 39 2.49 10.80 -4.07
CA LEU A 39 3.01 11.45 -2.87
C LEU A 39 1.92 11.65 -1.81
N LEU A 40 0.72 12.08 -2.21
CA LEU A 40 -0.40 12.26 -1.32
C LEU A 40 -0.83 10.92 -0.70
N MET A 41 -0.88 9.84 -1.48
CA MET A 41 -1.20 8.52 -0.94
C MET A 41 -0.14 8.03 0.04
N LEU A 42 1.15 8.26 -0.24
CA LEU A 42 2.22 7.94 0.70
C LEU A 42 2.10 8.74 1.99
N TYR A 43 1.86 10.05 1.88
CA TYR A 43 1.63 10.92 3.01
C TYR A 43 0.44 10.48 3.87
N VAL A 44 -0.72 10.21 3.25
CA VAL A 44 -1.93 9.80 3.98
C VAL A 44 -1.73 8.48 4.71
N ASN A 45 -1.09 7.47 4.07
CA ASN A 45 -0.81 6.21 4.75
C ASN A 45 0.16 6.39 5.93
N GLY A 46 1.24 7.17 5.73
CA GLY A 46 2.19 7.48 6.81
C GLY A 46 1.56 8.28 7.95
N TYR A 47 0.69 9.24 7.63
CA TYR A 47 -0.04 10.05 8.59
C TYR A 47 -0.99 9.22 9.45
N ILE A 48 -1.76 8.30 8.84
CA ILE A 48 -2.64 7.38 9.58
C ILE A 48 -1.83 6.52 10.56
N ILE A 49 -0.68 6.00 10.14
CA ILE A 49 0.22 5.24 11.02
C ILE A 49 0.72 6.12 12.16
N GLY A 50 1.14 7.36 11.86
CA GLY A 50 1.58 8.33 12.87
C GLY A 50 0.51 8.65 13.91
N LEU A 51 -0.76 8.74 13.49
CA LEU A 51 -1.89 8.91 14.40
C LEU A 51 -2.07 7.70 15.34
N LEU A 52 -1.82 6.47 14.86
CA LEU A 52 -1.86 5.28 15.70
C LEU A 52 -0.76 5.32 16.77
N PHE A 53 0.47 5.71 16.41
CA PHE A 53 1.57 5.91 17.38
C PHE A 53 1.28 7.01 18.40
N ARG A 54 0.45 8.00 18.05
CA ARG A 54 -0.01 9.03 19.00
C ARG A 54 -1.12 8.53 19.92
N ALA A 55 -2.04 7.71 19.41
CA ALA A 55 -3.25 7.30 20.12
C ALA A 55 -3.08 6.05 20.99
N LEU A 56 -2.11 5.20 20.68
CA LEU A 56 -1.90 3.90 21.32
C LEU A 56 -0.48 3.77 21.85
N PRO A 57 -0.26 2.96 22.91
CA PRO A 57 1.09 2.69 23.38
C PRO A 57 1.90 1.98 22.30
N LEU A 58 3.20 2.32 22.23
CA LEU A 58 4.14 1.85 21.20
C LEU A 58 4.03 0.35 20.92
N TRP A 59 4.02 -0.48 21.96
CA TRP A 59 3.96 -1.93 21.82
C TRP A 59 2.67 -2.43 21.13
N ARG A 60 1.51 -1.80 21.38
CA ARG A 60 0.24 -2.17 20.73
C ARG A 60 0.28 -1.85 19.24
N VAL A 61 0.86 -0.71 18.88
CA VAL A 61 1.01 -0.30 17.48
C VAL A 61 1.97 -1.24 16.74
N LEU A 62 3.11 -1.56 17.37
CA LEU A 62 4.09 -2.47 16.78
C LEU A 62 3.50 -3.87 16.58
N ILE A 63 2.88 -4.48 17.60
CA ILE A 63 2.30 -5.83 17.45
C ILE A 63 1.10 -5.82 16.49
N GLY A 64 0.34 -4.73 16.44
CA GLY A 64 -0.77 -4.57 15.51
C GLY A 64 -0.33 -4.48 14.05
N ILE A 65 0.72 -3.70 13.76
CA ILE A 65 1.15 -3.42 12.39
C ILE A 65 2.22 -4.40 11.90
N LEU A 66 3.23 -4.71 12.72
CA LEU A 66 4.44 -5.40 12.29
C LEU A 66 4.20 -6.74 11.55
N PRO A 67 3.26 -7.61 11.98
CA PRO A 67 3.04 -8.89 11.32
C PRO A 67 2.76 -8.76 9.81
N HIS A 68 1.87 -7.84 9.41
CA HIS A 68 1.47 -7.65 8.02
C HIS A 68 2.18 -6.46 7.36
N GLY A 69 2.47 -5.42 8.14
CA GLY A 69 3.09 -4.17 7.71
C GLY A 69 4.51 -4.33 7.15
N ILE A 70 5.25 -5.36 7.58
CA ILE A 70 6.56 -5.67 7.00
C ILE A 70 6.48 -6.07 5.51
N LEU A 71 5.32 -6.56 5.06
CA LEU A 71 5.08 -6.89 3.65
C LEU A 71 4.31 -5.77 2.94
N GLU A 72 3.28 -5.21 3.61
CA GLU A 72 2.43 -4.18 3.02
C GLU A 72 3.18 -2.87 2.75
N LEU A 73 3.97 -2.38 3.70
CA LEU A 73 4.65 -1.08 3.55
C LEU A 73 5.68 -1.09 2.42
N PRO A 74 6.60 -2.08 2.32
CA PRO A 74 7.52 -2.14 1.19
C PRO A 74 6.80 -2.32 -0.15
N ALA A 75 5.74 -3.12 -0.20
CA ALA A 75 4.94 -3.31 -1.40
C ALA A 75 4.29 -2.00 -1.87
N PHE A 76 3.69 -1.26 -0.94
CA PHE A 76 3.06 0.03 -1.23
C PHE A 76 4.09 1.09 -1.63
N ILE A 77 5.21 1.21 -0.91
CA ILE A 77 6.32 2.13 -1.24
C ILE A 77 6.91 1.82 -2.61
N ALA A 78 7.12 0.55 -2.95
CA ALA A 78 7.58 0.13 -4.27
C ALA A 78 6.58 0.55 -5.37
N SER A 79 5.29 0.40 -5.11
CA SER A 79 4.23 0.85 -6.02
C SER A 79 4.26 2.36 -6.23
N THR A 80 4.44 3.14 -5.15
CA THR A 80 4.60 4.59 -5.22
C THR A 80 5.87 4.98 -5.98
N ALA A 81 6.99 4.31 -5.76
CA ALA A 81 8.24 4.57 -6.47
C ALA A 81 8.11 4.34 -7.98
N LEU A 82 7.41 3.26 -8.39
CA LEU A 82 7.09 3.00 -9.80
C LEU A 82 6.19 4.11 -10.38
N GLY A 83 5.16 4.54 -9.64
CA GLY A 83 4.31 5.66 -10.06
C GLY A 83 5.06 6.98 -10.21
N LEU A 84 5.94 7.31 -9.26
CA LEU A 84 6.78 8.51 -9.31
C LEU A 84 7.76 8.47 -10.49
N ASN A 85 8.35 7.31 -10.77
CA ASN A 85 9.22 7.15 -11.93
C ASN A 85 8.49 7.45 -13.25
N ILE A 86 7.24 7.02 -13.39
CA ILE A 86 6.39 7.36 -14.54
C ILE A 86 6.18 8.89 -14.64
N GLY A 87 5.82 9.53 -13.53
CA GLY A 87 5.61 10.97 -13.47
C GLY A 87 6.86 11.78 -13.82
N PHE A 88 8.00 11.44 -13.20
CA PHE A 88 9.27 12.10 -13.50
C PHE A 88 9.74 11.85 -14.94
N THR A 89 9.47 10.69 -15.51
CA THR A 89 9.76 10.40 -16.92
C THR A 89 8.94 11.28 -17.85
N LEU A 90 7.65 11.52 -17.54
CA LEU A 90 6.84 12.49 -18.30
C LEU A 90 7.40 13.91 -18.16
N ILE A 91 7.73 14.36 -16.95
CA ILE A 91 8.30 15.69 -16.73
C ILE A 91 9.61 15.84 -17.51
N ALA A 92 10.50 14.86 -17.47
CA ALA A 92 11.75 14.87 -18.23
C ALA A 92 11.51 14.88 -19.74
N LYS A 93 10.52 14.13 -20.24
CA LYS A 93 10.13 14.15 -21.66
C LYS A 93 9.66 15.53 -22.10
N LEU A 94 8.81 16.17 -21.31
CA LEU A 94 8.22 17.48 -21.64
C LEU A 94 9.23 18.63 -21.47
N ALA A 95 9.99 18.64 -20.37
CA ALA A 95 10.91 19.72 -20.02
C ALA A 95 12.25 19.63 -20.75
N LEU A 96 12.80 18.42 -20.93
CA LEU A 96 14.13 18.21 -21.51
C LEU A 96 14.10 17.70 -22.97
N LYS A 97 12.90 17.59 -23.58
CA LYS A 97 12.67 17.08 -24.94
C LYS A 97 13.39 15.75 -25.24
N ARG A 98 13.60 14.92 -24.22
CA ARG A 98 14.22 13.60 -24.36
C ARG A 98 13.20 12.59 -24.89
N ASP A 99 13.65 11.67 -25.74
CA ASP A 99 12.80 10.63 -26.30
C ASP A 99 12.58 9.47 -25.32
N TYR A 100 11.77 9.73 -24.28
CA TYR A 100 11.34 8.70 -23.35
C TYR A 100 9.97 8.12 -23.74
N SER A 101 9.80 6.82 -23.53
CA SER A 101 8.53 6.12 -23.80
C SER A 101 7.77 5.87 -22.50
N ILE A 102 6.78 6.71 -22.22
CA ILE A 102 5.88 6.55 -21.05
C ILE A 102 5.16 5.19 -21.08
N ARG A 103 4.79 4.71 -22.28
CA ARG A 103 4.20 3.38 -22.45
C ARG A 103 5.15 2.25 -22.02
N ARG A 104 6.47 2.42 -22.17
CA ARG A 104 7.46 1.46 -21.67
C ARG A 104 7.49 1.45 -20.14
N GLU A 105 7.47 2.62 -19.51
CA GLU A 105 7.46 2.72 -18.05
C GLU A 105 6.21 2.10 -17.42
N TYR A 106 5.02 2.34 -17.98
CA TYR A 106 3.80 1.67 -17.51
C TYR A 106 3.87 0.14 -17.65
N ARG A 107 4.36 -0.37 -18.80
CA ARG A 107 4.52 -1.82 -18.99
C ARG A 107 5.51 -2.41 -17.97
N TYR A 108 6.60 -1.71 -17.71
CA TYR A 108 7.57 -2.13 -16.70
C TYR A 108 6.94 -2.15 -15.30
N ALA A 109 6.27 -1.08 -14.89
CA ALA A 109 5.61 -0.96 -13.60
C ALA A 109 4.53 -2.05 -13.40
N LEU A 110 3.67 -2.26 -14.39
CA LEU A 110 2.64 -3.31 -14.36
C LEU A 110 3.24 -4.73 -14.35
N GLY A 111 4.37 -4.93 -15.02
CA GLY A 111 5.12 -6.19 -14.94
C GLY A 111 5.61 -6.49 -13.52
N LYS A 112 6.12 -5.46 -12.82
CA LYS A 112 6.57 -5.57 -11.42
C LYS A 112 5.42 -5.66 -10.43
N PHE A 113 4.24 -5.15 -10.78
CA PHE A 113 3.06 -5.17 -9.93
C PHE A 113 2.64 -6.59 -9.51
N LYS A 114 2.97 -7.63 -10.29
CA LYS A 114 2.69 -9.03 -9.90
C LYS A 114 3.34 -9.40 -8.56
N VAL A 115 4.60 -8.98 -8.35
CA VAL A 115 5.31 -9.25 -7.10
C VAL A 115 4.70 -8.46 -5.95
N ILE A 116 4.35 -7.19 -6.19
CA ILE A 116 3.65 -6.34 -5.23
C ILE A 116 2.32 -6.99 -4.81
N ALA A 117 1.52 -7.45 -5.76
CA ALA A 117 0.25 -8.11 -5.48
C ALA A 117 0.42 -9.37 -4.62
N VAL A 118 1.45 -10.19 -4.87
CA VAL A 118 1.73 -11.38 -4.03
C VAL A 118 2.07 -10.98 -2.59
N LEU A 119 2.90 -9.94 -2.40
CA LEU A 119 3.23 -9.45 -1.05
C LEU A 119 2.00 -8.93 -0.32
N LEU A 120 1.14 -8.17 -1.00
CA LEU A 120 -0.11 -7.64 -0.44
C LEU A 120 -1.11 -8.75 -0.11
N PHE A 121 -1.14 -9.82 -0.91
CA PHE A 121 -1.97 -10.98 -0.64
C PHE A 121 -1.55 -11.66 0.67
N ILE A 122 -0.26 -11.95 0.83
CA ILE A 122 0.28 -12.53 2.06
C ILE A 122 0.01 -11.61 3.25
N ALA A 123 0.23 -10.29 3.09
CA ALA A 123 -0.04 -9.31 4.14
C ALA A 123 -1.50 -9.34 4.61
N ALA A 124 -2.47 -9.40 3.69
CA ALA A 124 -3.89 -9.44 4.02
C ALA A 124 -4.31 -10.70 4.78
N PHE A 125 -3.71 -11.85 4.45
CA PHE A 125 -3.90 -13.10 5.21
C PHE A 125 -3.30 -12.98 6.61
N ILE A 126 -2.10 -12.42 6.74
CA ILE A 126 -1.51 -12.18 8.06
C ILE A 126 -2.38 -11.23 8.88
N GLU A 127 -2.89 -10.14 8.29
CA GLU A 127 -3.77 -9.19 8.99
C GLU A 127 -5.06 -9.86 9.48
N THR A 128 -5.62 -10.80 8.72
CA THR A 128 -6.92 -11.41 9.03
C THR A 128 -6.83 -12.61 9.98
N TYR A 129 -5.73 -13.38 9.91
CA TYR A 129 -5.60 -14.64 10.64
C TYR A 129 -4.55 -14.59 11.75
N VAL A 130 -3.51 -13.74 11.66
CA VAL A 130 -2.40 -13.69 12.62
C VAL A 130 -2.52 -12.49 13.54
N THR A 131 -2.76 -11.29 13.01
CA THR A 131 -2.88 -10.07 13.83
C THR A 131 -3.92 -10.20 14.96
N PRO A 132 -5.11 -10.81 14.76
CA PRO A 132 -6.08 -11.02 15.84
C PRO A 132 -5.62 -11.94 16.96
N LEU A 133 -4.64 -12.82 16.71
CA LEU A 133 -4.09 -13.74 17.70
C LEU A 133 -3.11 -13.03 18.65
N VAL A 134 -2.42 -12.01 18.15
CA VAL A 134 -1.36 -11.28 18.88
C VAL A 134 -1.83 -9.95 19.45
N VAL A 135 -2.88 -9.36 18.87
CA VAL A 135 -3.61 -8.23 19.43
C VAL A 135 -5.02 -8.72 19.75
N PRO A 136 -5.25 -9.30 20.94
CA PRO A 136 -6.60 -9.62 21.37
C PRO A 136 -7.42 -8.34 21.40
N TYR A 137 -8.49 -8.28 20.60
CA TYR A 137 -9.48 -7.20 20.70
C TYR A 137 -10.17 -7.16 22.07
N THR A 138 -10.00 -8.22 22.87
CA THR A 138 -10.45 -8.37 24.26
C THR A 138 -9.33 -8.03 25.23
N SER A 139 -9.08 -6.75 25.48
CA SER A 139 -8.41 -6.28 26.70
C SER A 139 -8.76 -4.81 26.92
N SER A 140 -9.91 -4.62 27.58
CA SER A 140 -10.36 -3.49 28.42
C SER A 140 -10.05 -2.07 27.97
#